data_AF-A0AAJ6G1P8-F1
#
_entry.id   AF-A0AAJ6G1P8-F1
#
_cell.length_a   1.000
_cell.length_b   1.000
_cell.length_c   1.000
_cell.angle_alpha   90.00
_cell.angle_beta   90.00
_cell.angle_gamma   90.00
#
_symmetry.space_group_name_H-M   'P 1'
#
loop_
_entity.id
_entity.type
_entity.pdbx_description
1 polymer ?
#
loop_
_entity_poly.entity_id
_entity_poly.type
_entity_poly.pdbx_seq_one_letter_code
_entity_poly.pdbx_strand_id
1 'polypeptide(L)'
;MRILPTLLIAGLLPLGSAAAEQHGSAQVVTADIENFWIAHDAIRSEPDPARRQQLIQLLYIDRGTPGLHALMQARAYTAGQYVAAIDAWPRYWASVRPLTHRAFAATTGLEADLATLKRLYPALRPASITYAIGVLRTGGTTLDDKVLIGAELALGDDTVDVSELPQPLQTRLRTFYASQPFHNNGQNNIHEYIHTQQIEAGDTLAQYALREGVAELVAERVTGKKPDLPLYVYGPTHEAELKRQFQADRRGNDYRDWLYNSSANRFGVSDLGYYVGYRIASAYYAAQPDKAKAIATLIELRYDDVAAVDEVILRSGYIR
;
A
#
# COMPACT_ATOMS: atom_id res chain seq x y z
N MET A 1 83.22 2.96 -7.61
CA MET A 1 82.73 1.80 -6.83
C MET A 1 81.62 2.27 -5.90
N ARG A 2 80.37 1.93 -6.26
CA ARG A 2 79.14 1.80 -5.43
C ARG A 2 77.92 2.24 -6.26
N ILE A 3 77.36 1.24 -6.93
CA ILE A 3 75.97 1.17 -7.40
C ILE A 3 75.11 0.91 -6.17
N LEU A 4 73.98 1.60 -6.00
CA LEU A 4 72.80 1.19 -5.22
C LEU A 4 71.59 2.05 -5.68
N PRO A 5 70.33 1.57 -5.54
CA PRO A 5 69.48 1.30 -6.69
C PRO A 5 68.19 2.14 -6.67
N THR A 6 67.59 2.20 -7.86
CA THR A 6 66.27 2.76 -8.18
C THR A 6 65.16 2.06 -7.37
N LEU A 7 64.42 2.81 -6.56
CA LEU A 7 63.17 2.34 -5.94
C LEU A 7 62.04 2.38 -6.97
N LEU A 8 61.50 1.20 -7.30
CA LEU A 8 60.23 1.01 -7.98
C LEU A 8 59.09 1.36 -6.99
N ILE A 9 58.33 2.42 -7.25
CA ILE A 9 57.06 2.66 -6.56
C ILE A 9 55.96 2.03 -7.42
N ALA A 10 55.41 0.92 -6.94
CA ALA A 10 54.24 0.27 -7.49
C ALA A 10 53.01 1.16 -7.29
N GLY A 11 52.33 1.50 -8.39
CA GLY A 11 51.08 2.25 -8.36
C GLY A 11 49.95 1.42 -7.76
N LEU A 12 49.39 1.89 -6.64
CA LEU A 12 48.07 1.45 -6.19
C LEU A 12 47.02 2.06 -7.12
N LEU A 13 46.40 1.21 -7.94
CA LEU A 13 45.14 1.51 -8.60
C LEU A 13 44.04 1.64 -7.51
N PRO A 14 43.27 2.74 -7.47
CA PRO A 14 42.12 2.80 -6.59
C PRO A 14 41.08 1.79 -7.09
N LEU A 15 40.79 0.79 -6.25
CA LEU A 15 39.61 -0.06 -6.36
C LEU A 15 38.38 0.85 -6.30
N GLY A 16 37.82 1.16 -7.46
CA GLY A 16 36.52 1.82 -7.54
C GLY A 16 35.47 0.91 -6.92
N SER A 17 34.95 1.29 -5.76
CA SER A 17 33.68 0.75 -5.28
C SER A 17 32.63 1.06 -6.34
N ALA A 18 32.10 0.01 -6.97
CA ALA A 18 30.85 0.09 -7.69
C ALA A 18 29.77 0.45 -6.66
N ALA A 19 29.50 1.75 -6.51
CA ALA A 19 28.27 2.20 -5.90
C ALA A 19 27.14 1.63 -6.76
N ALA A 20 26.29 0.80 -6.16
CA ALA A 20 25.03 0.41 -6.77
C ALA A 20 24.30 1.71 -7.16
N GLU A 21 24.06 1.89 -8.45
CA GLU A 21 23.31 3.05 -8.94
C GLU A 21 21.92 3.02 -8.28
N GLN A 22 21.65 4.01 -7.43
CA GLN A 22 20.29 4.30 -6.97
C GLN A 22 19.50 4.89 -8.14
N HIS A 23 18.98 4.02 -9.00
CA HIS A 23 18.00 4.38 -10.04
C HIS A 23 16.58 4.35 -9.45
N GLY A 24 16.35 5.16 -8.42
CA GLY A 24 15.01 5.44 -7.92
C GLY A 24 14.84 6.94 -7.82
N SER A 25 13.71 7.47 -8.30
CA SER A 25 13.26 8.80 -7.91
C SER A 25 13.43 8.94 -6.40
N ALA A 26 13.87 10.11 -5.91
CA ALA A 26 14.08 10.38 -4.49
C ALA A 26 12.83 10.14 -3.60
N GLN A 27 11.69 9.77 -4.20
CA GLN A 27 10.44 9.47 -3.53
C GLN A 27 10.21 7.97 -3.28
N VAL A 28 10.95 7.05 -3.93
CA VAL A 28 10.71 5.60 -3.81
C VAL A 28 11.84 4.90 -3.07
N VAL A 29 11.50 4.20 -1.98
CA VAL A 29 12.47 3.53 -1.11
C VAL A 29 12.15 2.03 -1.04
N THR A 30 13.13 1.18 -1.34
CA THR A 30 12.96 -0.30 -1.36
C THR A 30 14.06 -1.05 -0.58
N ALA A 31 15.03 -0.32 0.00
CA ALA A 31 16.19 -0.91 0.68
C ALA A 31 15.81 -1.86 1.83
N ASP A 32 14.66 -1.62 2.47
CA ASP A 32 14.17 -2.45 3.56
C ASP A 32 13.83 -3.89 3.13
N ILE A 33 13.53 -4.13 1.85
CA ILE A 33 13.32 -5.49 1.34
C ILE A 33 14.61 -6.31 1.46
N GLU A 34 15.75 -5.74 1.06
CA GLU A 34 17.05 -6.41 1.14
C GLU A 34 17.47 -6.64 2.60
N ASN A 35 17.32 -5.61 3.45
CA ASN A 35 17.60 -5.71 4.88
C ASN A 35 16.79 -6.83 5.55
N PHE A 36 15.50 -6.99 5.20
CA PHE A 36 14.68 -8.08 5.71
C PHE A 36 15.22 -9.45 5.32
N TRP A 37 15.59 -9.66 4.05
CA TRP A 37 16.08 -10.97 3.61
C TRP A 37 17.43 -11.35 4.22
N ILE A 38 18.30 -10.36 4.45
CA ILE A 38 19.54 -10.55 5.23
C ILE A 38 19.21 -11.01 6.65
N ALA A 39 18.26 -10.34 7.32
CA ALA A 39 17.84 -10.72 8.67
C ALA A 39 17.18 -12.11 8.69
N HIS A 40 16.29 -12.39 7.73
CA HIS A 40 15.60 -13.68 7.58
C HIS A 40 16.60 -14.83 7.50
N ASP A 41 17.59 -14.76 6.61
CA ASP A 41 18.56 -15.83 6.42
C ASP A 41 19.44 -16.05 7.66
N ALA A 42 19.82 -14.97 8.34
CA ALA A 42 20.54 -15.04 9.61
C ALA A 42 19.70 -15.72 10.71
N ILE A 43 18.41 -15.37 10.83
CA ILE A 43 17.48 -15.95 11.81
C ILE A 43 17.27 -17.43 11.55
N ARG A 44 17.08 -17.84 10.28
CA ARG A 44 16.89 -19.25 9.89
C ARG A 44 18.11 -20.13 10.19
N SER A 45 19.29 -19.54 10.31
CA SER A 45 20.55 -20.24 10.58
C SER A 45 20.94 -20.23 12.07
N GLU A 46 20.21 -19.49 12.90
CA GLU A 46 20.54 -19.28 14.32
C GLU A 46 19.69 -20.21 15.21
N PRO A 47 20.27 -21.12 16.01
CA PRO A 47 19.49 -21.98 16.91
C PRO A 47 18.96 -21.27 18.16
N ASP A 48 19.61 -20.22 18.68
CA ASP A 48 19.21 -19.56 19.93
C ASP A 48 18.05 -18.57 19.71
N PRO A 49 16.86 -18.77 20.32
CA PRO A 49 15.74 -17.85 20.21
C PRO A 49 16.05 -16.42 20.65
N ALA A 50 16.86 -16.23 21.68
CA ALA A 50 17.23 -14.88 22.15
C ALA A 50 18.11 -14.19 21.10
N ARG A 51 19.00 -14.94 20.46
CA ARG A 51 19.86 -14.42 19.40
C ARG A 51 19.07 -14.08 18.13
N ARG A 52 18.05 -14.85 17.77
CA ARG A 52 17.12 -14.50 16.66
C ARG A 52 16.44 -13.14 16.86
N GLN A 53 15.98 -12.84 18.07
CA GLN A 53 15.40 -11.54 18.42
C GLN A 53 16.40 -10.40 18.22
N GLN A 54 17.66 -10.61 18.61
CA GLN A 54 18.72 -9.63 18.38
C GLN A 54 19.03 -9.44 16.90
N LEU A 55 19.00 -10.52 16.10
CA LEU A 55 19.27 -10.46 14.66
C LEU A 55 18.22 -9.65 13.91
N ILE A 56 16.92 -9.86 14.18
CA ILE A 56 15.89 -9.02 13.53
C ILE A 56 16.02 -7.55 13.92
N GLN A 57 16.36 -7.28 15.19
CA GLN A 57 16.54 -5.92 15.67
C GLN A 57 17.71 -5.25 14.95
N LEU A 58 18.88 -5.89 14.95
CA LEU A 58 20.11 -5.31 14.42
C LEU A 58 20.13 -5.21 12.89
N LEU A 59 19.63 -6.22 12.19
CA LEU A 59 19.78 -6.34 10.74
C LEU A 59 18.62 -5.73 9.97
N TYR A 60 17.43 -5.65 10.58
CA TYR A 60 16.24 -5.12 9.92
C TYR A 60 15.73 -3.83 10.56
N ILE A 61 15.43 -3.85 11.86
CA ILE A 61 14.75 -2.73 12.51
C ILE A 61 15.70 -1.54 12.70
N ASP A 62 16.87 -1.73 13.29
CA ASP A 62 17.84 -0.64 13.56
C ASP A 62 18.41 -0.03 12.27
N ARG A 63 18.52 -0.85 11.21
CA ARG A 63 18.93 -0.41 9.87
C ARG A 63 17.77 0.10 9.01
N GLY A 64 16.56 0.03 9.54
CA GLY A 64 15.32 0.39 8.87
C GLY A 64 15.33 1.82 8.38
N THR A 65 14.76 2.05 7.20
CA THR A 65 14.52 3.42 6.74
C THR A 65 13.45 4.10 7.59
N PRO A 66 13.32 5.44 7.53
CA PRO A 66 12.20 6.14 8.17
C PRO A 66 10.83 5.59 7.75
N GLY A 67 10.70 5.06 6.53
CA GLY A 67 9.48 4.41 6.05
C GLY A 67 9.22 3.08 6.75
N LEU A 68 10.23 2.25 6.99
CA LEU A 68 10.05 1.03 7.80
C LEU A 68 9.58 1.38 9.21
N HIS A 69 10.22 2.35 9.89
CA HIS A 69 9.80 2.73 11.25
C HIS A 69 8.37 3.27 11.28
N ALA A 70 7.99 4.06 10.28
CA ALA A 70 6.61 4.53 10.11
C ALA A 70 5.62 3.37 9.87
N LEU A 71 5.98 2.38 9.05
CA LEU A 71 5.17 1.18 8.82
C LEU A 71 4.99 0.36 10.11
N MET A 72 6.07 0.20 10.87
CA MET A 72 6.03 -0.48 12.17
C MET A 72 5.14 0.26 13.16
N GLN A 73 5.21 1.60 13.19
CA GLN A 73 4.32 2.43 14.01
C GLN A 73 2.86 2.27 13.59
N ALA A 74 2.56 2.40 12.30
CA ALA A 74 1.20 2.34 11.75
C ALA A 74 0.52 0.97 11.91
N ARG A 75 1.30 -0.11 12.10
CA ARG A 75 0.79 -1.50 12.23
C ARG A 75 1.21 -2.21 13.50
N ALA A 76 1.78 -1.47 14.45
CA ALA A 76 2.28 -1.96 15.73
C ALA A 76 3.12 -3.25 15.59
N TYR A 77 4.07 -3.24 14.65
CA TYR A 77 4.99 -4.37 14.47
C TYR A 77 6.06 -4.38 15.56
N THR A 78 6.44 -5.58 15.98
CA THR A 78 7.50 -5.81 16.98
C THR A 78 8.49 -6.84 16.47
N ALA A 79 9.73 -6.78 16.97
CA ALA A 79 10.77 -7.77 16.69
C ALA A 79 10.27 -9.22 16.94
N GLY A 80 9.56 -9.42 18.05
CA GLY A 80 8.98 -10.71 18.40
C GLY A 80 8.02 -11.26 17.36
N GLN A 81 7.15 -10.41 16.81
CA GLN A 81 6.20 -10.80 15.77
C GLN A 81 6.87 -11.16 14.45
N TYR A 82 7.94 -10.44 14.07
CA TYR A 82 8.73 -10.79 12.89
C TYR A 82 9.39 -12.16 13.03
N VAL A 83 10.10 -12.41 14.13
CA VAL A 83 10.75 -13.71 14.36
C VAL A 83 9.73 -14.84 14.40
N ALA A 84 8.61 -14.65 15.11
CA ALA A 84 7.54 -15.65 15.19
C ALA A 84 6.98 -15.99 13.80
N ALA A 85 6.78 -15.00 12.93
CA ALA A 85 6.31 -15.23 11.57
C ALA A 85 7.36 -15.94 10.70
N ILE A 86 8.64 -15.55 10.79
CA ILE A 86 9.76 -16.20 10.08
C ILE A 86 9.90 -17.67 10.46
N ASP A 87 9.75 -17.98 11.75
CA ASP A 87 9.84 -19.35 12.26
C ASP A 87 8.62 -20.20 11.88
N ALA A 88 7.42 -19.62 11.95
CA ALA A 88 6.17 -20.36 11.77
C ALA A 88 5.84 -20.68 10.31
N TRP A 89 6.24 -19.84 9.35
CA TRP A 89 5.74 -19.93 7.96
C TRP A 89 6.85 -20.00 6.89
N PRO A 90 7.78 -20.98 6.96
CA PRO A 90 8.90 -21.07 6.03
C PRO A 90 8.49 -21.24 4.55
N ARG A 91 7.40 -21.95 4.25
CA ARG A 91 6.92 -22.11 2.87
C ARG A 91 6.30 -20.82 2.33
N TYR A 92 5.60 -20.08 3.18
CA TYR A 92 5.11 -18.74 2.82
C TYR A 92 6.28 -17.83 2.44
N TRP A 93 7.30 -17.71 3.30
CA TRP A 93 8.45 -16.84 3.04
C TRP A 93 9.25 -17.27 1.81
N ALA A 94 9.42 -18.58 1.61
CA ALA A 94 10.06 -19.11 0.40
C ALA A 94 9.28 -18.75 -0.87
N SER A 95 7.94 -18.78 -0.83
CA SER A 95 7.10 -18.44 -1.98
C SER A 95 7.08 -16.93 -2.31
N VAL A 96 7.10 -16.06 -1.29
CA VAL A 96 7.01 -14.60 -1.50
C VAL A 96 8.35 -13.95 -1.84
N ARG A 97 9.47 -14.51 -1.35
CA ARG A 97 10.83 -13.98 -1.59
C ARG A 97 11.11 -13.62 -3.04
N PRO A 98 10.97 -14.54 -4.03
CA PRO A 98 11.25 -14.21 -5.42
C PRO A 98 10.37 -13.07 -5.95
N LEU A 99 9.15 -12.89 -5.42
CA LEU A 99 8.20 -11.86 -5.85
C LEU A 99 8.59 -10.48 -5.33
N THR A 100 9.22 -10.38 -4.16
CA THR A 100 9.64 -9.08 -3.59
C THR A 100 10.73 -8.38 -4.41
N HIS A 101 11.50 -9.11 -5.23
CA HIS A 101 12.44 -8.52 -6.18
C HIS A 101 11.76 -7.73 -7.30
N ARG A 102 10.45 -7.90 -7.49
CA ARG A 102 9.65 -7.11 -8.44
C ARG A 102 9.49 -5.67 -8.01
N ALA A 103 9.87 -5.27 -6.79
CA ALA A 103 9.69 -3.91 -6.28
C ALA A 103 10.21 -2.82 -7.24
N PHE A 104 11.39 -3.04 -7.85
CA PHE A 104 11.91 -2.13 -8.86
C PHE A 104 10.96 -2.01 -10.06
N ALA A 105 10.54 -3.14 -10.65
CA ALA A 105 9.57 -3.15 -11.74
C ALA A 105 8.23 -2.50 -11.34
N ALA A 106 7.78 -2.73 -10.11
CA ALA A 106 6.53 -2.20 -9.55
C ALA A 106 6.53 -0.65 -9.45
N THR A 107 7.71 -0.04 -9.45
CA THR A 107 7.90 1.41 -9.40
C THR A 107 8.06 2.03 -10.79
N THR A 108 8.12 1.20 -11.83
CA THR A 108 8.20 1.65 -13.22
C THR A 108 6.90 2.35 -13.61
N GLY A 109 6.98 3.62 -13.99
CA GLY A 109 5.82 4.45 -14.34
C GLY A 109 5.27 5.31 -13.19
N LEU A 110 5.67 5.04 -11.94
CA LEU A 110 5.20 5.81 -10.78
C LEU A 110 5.54 7.30 -10.88
N GLU A 111 6.72 7.65 -11.39
CA GLU A 111 7.08 9.06 -11.63
C GLU A 111 6.14 9.74 -12.62
N ALA A 112 5.74 9.03 -13.69
CA ALA A 112 4.82 9.56 -14.69
C ALA A 112 3.40 9.70 -14.11
N ASP A 113 2.98 8.76 -13.26
CA ASP A 113 1.72 8.80 -12.53
C ASP A 113 1.71 9.99 -11.55
N LEU A 114 2.77 10.20 -10.76
CA LEU A 114 2.90 11.34 -9.86
C LEU A 114 2.96 12.68 -10.59
N ALA A 115 3.62 12.74 -11.76
CA ALA A 115 3.58 13.92 -12.61
C ALA A 115 2.16 14.20 -13.15
N THR A 116 1.41 13.14 -13.46
CA THR A 116 0.00 13.25 -13.88
C THR A 116 -0.87 13.73 -12.73
N LEU A 117 -0.69 13.17 -11.53
CA LEU A 117 -1.37 13.61 -10.33
C LEU A 117 -1.09 15.09 -10.03
N LYS A 118 0.16 15.54 -10.14
CA LYS A 118 0.53 16.96 -9.95
C LYS A 118 -0.15 17.90 -10.95
N ARG A 119 -0.39 17.45 -12.19
CA ARG A 119 -1.16 18.22 -13.18
C ARG A 119 -2.64 18.28 -12.85
N LEU A 120 -3.23 17.17 -12.37
CA LEU A 120 -4.64 17.11 -11.98
C LEU A 120 -4.91 17.88 -10.68
N TYR A 121 -3.93 17.93 -9.77
CA TYR A 121 -4.02 18.58 -8.47
C TYR A 121 -2.72 19.36 -8.17
N PRO A 122 -2.62 20.64 -8.62
CA PRO A 122 -1.41 21.44 -8.47
C PRO A 122 -0.98 21.68 -7.01
N ALA A 123 -1.90 21.60 -6.04
CA ALA A 123 -1.61 21.73 -4.62
C ALA A 123 -1.02 20.47 -3.98
N LEU A 124 -0.76 19.40 -4.76
CA LEU A 124 -0.16 18.15 -4.29
C LEU A 124 1.07 18.38 -3.41
N ARG A 125 1.00 17.92 -2.17
CA ARG A 125 2.10 17.89 -1.20
C ARG A 125 2.99 16.68 -1.49
N PRO A 126 4.31 16.82 -1.41
CA PRO A 126 5.22 15.70 -1.60
C PRO A 126 5.03 14.66 -0.49
N ALA A 127 5.08 13.39 -0.89
CA ALA A 127 5.14 12.23 -0.02
C ALA A 127 6.14 11.21 -0.57
N SER A 128 6.70 10.41 0.33
CA SER A 128 7.56 9.27 0.00
C SER A 128 6.72 7.98 -0.15
N ILE A 129 7.20 7.02 -0.92
CA ILE A 129 6.64 5.68 -1.07
C ILE A 129 7.72 4.69 -0.66
N THR A 130 7.47 3.96 0.44
CA THR A 130 8.39 2.95 0.95
C THR A 130 7.80 1.56 0.82
N TYR A 131 8.54 0.66 0.18
CA TYR A 131 8.28 -0.78 0.21
C TYR A 131 9.14 -1.42 1.28
N ALA A 132 8.48 -2.06 2.24
CA ALA A 132 9.13 -2.80 3.30
C ALA A 132 8.35 -4.08 3.60
N ILE A 133 8.99 -5.07 4.24
CA ILE A 133 8.34 -6.32 4.59
C ILE A 133 7.69 -6.20 5.97
N GLY A 134 6.38 -6.39 6.01
CA GLY A 134 5.59 -6.39 7.24
C GLY A 134 5.43 -7.79 7.84
N VAL A 135 4.37 -7.91 8.65
CA VAL A 135 3.87 -9.18 9.19
C VAL A 135 2.42 -9.37 8.76
N LEU A 136 2.15 -9.22 7.45
CA LEU A 136 0.88 -9.57 6.80
C LEU A 136 -0.34 -8.74 7.23
N ARG A 137 -0.14 -7.50 7.67
CA ARG A 137 -1.23 -6.60 8.12
C ARG A 137 -1.63 -5.53 7.12
N THR A 138 -0.84 -5.25 6.09
CA THR A 138 -1.13 -4.14 5.17
C THR A 138 -0.53 -4.34 3.78
N GLY A 139 -1.36 -4.18 2.74
CA GLY A 139 -0.89 -4.07 1.36
C GLY A 139 -0.49 -2.63 0.99
N GLY A 140 -1.11 -1.65 1.65
CA GLY A 140 -0.76 -0.23 1.62
C GLY A 140 -1.28 0.43 2.89
N THR A 141 -0.66 1.54 3.30
CA THR A 141 -1.17 2.47 4.32
C THR A 141 -0.39 3.78 4.24
N THR A 142 -0.75 4.74 5.08
CA THR A 142 -0.03 5.99 5.21
C THR A 142 0.31 6.33 6.66
N LEU A 143 1.34 7.16 6.82
CA LEU A 143 1.59 7.91 8.04
C LEU A 143 2.18 9.26 7.63
N ASP A 144 1.44 10.34 7.89
CA ASP A 144 1.78 11.70 7.46
C ASP A 144 2.07 11.78 5.94
N ASP A 145 3.29 12.15 5.56
CA ASP A 145 3.81 12.30 4.21
C ASP A 145 4.45 11.00 3.66
N LYS A 146 4.04 9.83 4.17
CA LYS A 146 4.62 8.53 3.80
C LYS A 146 3.54 7.57 3.38
N VAL A 147 3.66 7.05 2.18
CA VAL A 147 3.01 5.85 1.68
C VAL A 147 3.87 4.65 2.06
N LEU A 148 3.25 3.65 2.65
CA LEU A 148 3.90 2.53 3.31
C LEU A 148 3.30 1.22 2.77
N ILE A 149 4.07 0.55 1.93
CA ILE A 149 3.63 -0.64 1.18
C ILE A 149 4.26 -1.89 1.79
N GLY A 150 3.42 -2.81 2.25
CA GLY A 150 3.83 -4.14 2.67
C GLY A 150 4.17 -4.99 1.46
N ALA A 151 5.46 -5.07 1.13
CA ALA A 151 5.97 -5.68 -0.09
C ALA A 151 5.57 -7.16 -0.23
N GLU A 152 5.45 -7.87 0.90
CA GLU A 152 5.05 -9.28 0.94
C GLU A 152 3.59 -9.50 0.53
N LEU A 153 2.74 -8.50 0.67
CA LEU A 153 1.36 -8.54 0.20
C LEU A 153 1.24 -7.93 -1.20
N ALA A 154 1.71 -6.69 -1.38
CA ALA A 154 1.49 -5.91 -2.59
C ALA A 154 2.17 -6.47 -3.85
N LEU A 155 3.30 -7.17 -3.69
CA LEU A 155 4.06 -7.73 -4.81
C LEU A 155 3.75 -9.21 -5.09
N GLY A 156 2.84 -9.79 -4.31
CA GLY A 156 2.44 -11.18 -4.46
C GLY A 156 1.53 -11.45 -5.67
N ASP A 157 1.29 -12.72 -5.91
CA ASP A 157 0.34 -13.24 -6.90
C ASP A 157 -0.24 -14.57 -6.39
N ASP A 158 -1.03 -15.25 -7.23
CA ASP A 158 -1.73 -16.49 -6.92
C ASP A 158 -0.81 -17.71 -6.68
N THR A 159 0.52 -17.54 -6.83
CA THR A 159 1.51 -18.57 -6.53
C THR A 159 1.97 -18.60 -5.07
N VAL A 160 1.58 -17.61 -4.27
CA VAL A 160 1.99 -17.51 -2.85
C VAL A 160 1.40 -18.65 -2.01
N ASP A 161 2.25 -19.38 -1.29
CA ASP A 161 1.85 -20.51 -0.44
C ASP A 161 1.39 -20.01 0.93
N VAL A 162 0.06 -19.98 1.13
CA VAL A 162 -0.57 -19.62 2.41
C VAL A 162 -0.94 -20.83 3.27
N SER A 163 -0.49 -22.03 2.92
CA SER A 163 -0.94 -23.27 3.56
C SER A 163 -0.52 -23.41 5.04
N GLU A 164 0.51 -22.69 5.48
CA GLU A 164 1.01 -22.67 6.87
C GLU A 164 0.32 -21.60 7.74
N LEU A 165 -0.40 -20.67 7.11
CA LEU A 165 -1.03 -19.59 7.84
C LEU A 165 -2.22 -20.12 8.67
N PRO A 166 -2.45 -19.59 9.88
CA PRO A 166 -3.61 -19.97 10.67
C PRO A 166 -4.90 -19.44 10.05
N GLN A 167 -6.03 -20.10 10.34
CA GLN A 167 -7.35 -19.51 10.08
C GLN A 167 -7.63 -18.38 11.08
N PRO A 168 -8.32 -17.29 10.68
CA PRO A 168 -8.89 -17.02 9.37
C PRO A 168 -7.93 -16.37 8.36
N LEU A 169 -6.69 -16.06 8.76
CA LEU A 169 -5.70 -15.35 7.93
C LEU A 169 -5.43 -16.06 6.60
N GLN A 170 -5.30 -17.40 6.63
CA GLN A 170 -5.10 -18.22 5.45
C GLN A 170 -6.20 -18.02 4.40
N THR A 171 -7.47 -18.07 4.80
CA THR A 171 -8.58 -17.90 3.86
C THR A 171 -8.59 -16.51 3.27
N ARG A 172 -8.38 -15.49 4.11
CA ARG A 172 -8.28 -14.09 3.66
C ARG A 172 -7.16 -13.90 2.62
N LEU A 173 -5.95 -14.35 2.93
CA LEU A 173 -4.81 -14.14 2.03
C LEU A 173 -4.86 -15.02 0.79
N ARG A 174 -5.47 -16.22 0.85
CA ARG A 174 -5.74 -17.00 -0.36
C ARG A 174 -6.59 -16.22 -1.36
N THR A 175 -7.68 -15.61 -0.89
CA THR A 175 -8.55 -14.79 -1.74
C THR A 175 -7.83 -13.54 -2.24
N PHE A 176 -7.05 -12.87 -1.39
CA PHE A 176 -6.28 -11.69 -1.76
C PHE A 176 -5.22 -11.98 -2.84
N TYR A 177 -4.43 -13.06 -2.70
CA TYR A 177 -3.43 -13.41 -3.70
C TYR A 177 -4.04 -13.89 -5.01
N ALA A 178 -5.21 -14.54 -4.97
CA ALA A 178 -5.97 -14.91 -6.16
C ALA A 178 -6.39 -13.69 -7.01
N SER A 179 -6.46 -12.47 -6.43
CA SER A 179 -6.70 -11.24 -7.19
C SER A 179 -5.43 -10.61 -7.77
N GLN A 180 -4.29 -11.32 -7.75
CA GLN A 180 -3.01 -10.91 -8.34
C GLN A 180 -2.59 -9.47 -7.98
N PRO A 181 -2.34 -9.17 -6.69
CA PRO A 181 -2.16 -7.80 -6.19
C PRO A 181 -1.04 -7.02 -6.90
N PHE A 182 0.01 -7.70 -7.37
CA PHE A 182 1.07 -7.07 -8.15
C PHE A 182 0.56 -6.28 -9.37
N HIS A 183 -0.46 -6.77 -10.08
CA HIS A 183 -1.01 -6.08 -11.26
C HIS A 183 -1.69 -4.74 -10.91
N ASN A 184 -2.16 -4.60 -9.67
CA ASN A 184 -2.83 -3.40 -9.18
C ASN A 184 -1.88 -2.47 -8.41
N ASN A 185 -0.58 -2.81 -8.29
CA ASN A 185 0.36 -2.09 -7.45
C ASN A 185 0.50 -0.59 -7.79
N GLY A 186 0.56 -0.23 -9.08
CA GLY A 186 0.62 1.18 -9.48
C GLY A 186 -0.62 1.97 -9.04
N GLN A 187 -1.79 1.36 -9.15
CA GLN A 187 -3.05 1.95 -8.67
C GLN A 187 -3.08 2.06 -7.16
N ASN A 188 -2.63 1.04 -6.44
CA ASN A 188 -2.52 1.04 -4.98
C ASN A 188 -1.57 2.15 -4.49
N ASN A 189 -0.43 2.34 -5.16
CA ASN A 189 0.51 3.42 -4.80
C ASN A 189 -0.14 4.80 -4.89
N ILE A 190 -0.88 5.07 -5.97
CA ILE A 190 -1.55 6.36 -6.14
C ILE A 190 -2.71 6.49 -5.16
N HIS A 191 -3.50 5.41 -4.94
CA HIS A 191 -4.56 5.38 -3.94
C HIS A 191 -4.03 5.83 -2.57
N GLU A 192 -2.98 5.17 -2.07
CA GLU A 192 -2.37 5.53 -0.79
C GLU A 192 -1.74 6.93 -0.81
N TYR A 193 -1.18 7.36 -1.95
CA TYR A 193 -0.67 8.73 -2.08
C TYR A 193 -1.78 9.76 -1.86
N ILE A 194 -3.02 9.50 -2.33
CA ILE A 194 -4.15 10.39 -2.08
C ILE A 194 -4.49 10.49 -0.59
N HIS A 195 -4.35 9.41 0.17
CA HIS A 195 -4.55 9.47 1.62
C HIS A 195 -3.53 10.38 2.34
N THR A 196 -2.32 10.59 1.80
CA THR A 196 -1.37 11.60 2.34
C THR A 196 -1.85 13.05 2.10
N GLN A 197 -2.82 13.24 1.21
CA GLN A 197 -3.41 14.54 0.87
C GLN A 197 -4.74 14.78 1.61
N GLN A 198 -5.45 13.72 1.96
CA GLN A 198 -6.71 13.76 2.69
C GLN A 198 -6.48 13.90 4.20
N ILE A 199 -7.52 14.34 4.91
CA ILE A 199 -7.58 14.18 6.37
C ILE A 199 -8.17 12.81 6.72
N GLU A 200 -8.01 12.40 7.97
CA GLU A 200 -8.69 11.22 8.50
C GLU A 200 -10.21 11.41 8.51
N ALA A 201 -10.92 10.33 8.23
CA ALA A 201 -12.37 10.31 8.30
C ALA A 201 -12.85 10.35 9.76
N GLY A 202 -14.04 10.90 9.97
CA GLY A 202 -14.81 10.64 11.18
C GLY A 202 -15.42 9.24 11.18
N ASP A 203 -16.33 8.98 12.11
CA ASP A 203 -16.74 7.60 12.42
C ASP A 203 -17.89 7.04 11.56
N THR A 204 -18.45 7.79 10.60
CA THR A 204 -19.58 7.26 9.82
C THR A 204 -19.14 6.48 8.58
N LEU A 205 -19.95 5.49 8.18
CA LEU A 205 -19.72 4.72 6.95
C LEU A 205 -19.60 5.63 5.72
N ALA A 206 -20.41 6.69 5.62
CA ALA A 206 -20.31 7.67 4.53
C ALA A 206 -18.94 8.34 4.46
N GLN A 207 -18.38 8.74 5.61
CA GLN A 207 -17.10 9.43 5.68
C GLN A 207 -15.96 8.53 5.18
N TYR A 208 -15.88 7.29 5.66
CA TYR A 208 -14.90 6.32 5.19
C TYR A 208 -15.11 5.94 3.73
N ALA A 209 -16.32 5.51 3.35
CA ALA A 209 -16.59 5.08 1.99
C ALA A 209 -16.28 6.18 0.97
N LEU A 210 -16.66 7.43 1.24
CA LEU A 210 -16.32 8.53 0.32
C LEU A 210 -14.81 8.83 0.30
N ARG A 211 -14.11 8.73 1.43
CA ARG A 211 -12.64 8.92 1.48
C ARG A 211 -11.91 7.90 0.61
N GLU A 212 -12.22 6.62 0.81
CA GLU A 212 -11.71 5.50 0.00
C GLU A 212 -12.10 5.63 -1.48
N GLY A 213 -13.37 5.98 -1.73
CA GLY A 213 -13.89 6.17 -3.08
C GLY A 213 -13.25 7.31 -3.86
N VAL A 214 -12.84 8.38 -3.18
CA VAL A 214 -12.06 9.47 -3.80
C VAL A 214 -10.65 9.02 -4.15
N ALA A 215 -9.99 8.26 -3.27
CA ALA A 215 -8.69 7.67 -3.57
C ALA A 215 -8.77 6.74 -4.80
N GLU A 216 -9.79 5.88 -4.88
CA GLU A 216 -10.07 5.03 -6.05
C GLU A 216 -10.28 5.85 -7.33
N LEU A 217 -11.14 6.88 -7.29
CA LEU A 217 -11.41 7.73 -8.44
C LEU A 217 -10.15 8.42 -8.95
N VAL A 218 -9.40 9.06 -8.06
CA VAL A 218 -8.21 9.83 -8.47
C VAL A 218 -7.13 8.88 -8.98
N ALA A 219 -6.95 7.71 -8.35
CA ALA A 219 -6.03 6.69 -8.84
C ALA A 219 -6.41 6.18 -10.24
N GLU A 220 -7.70 5.97 -10.53
CA GLU A 220 -8.17 5.65 -11.89
C GLU A 220 -7.86 6.78 -12.89
N ARG A 221 -8.06 8.05 -12.50
CA ARG A 221 -7.79 9.20 -13.37
C ARG A 221 -6.31 9.39 -13.68
N VAL A 222 -5.43 9.01 -12.76
CA VAL A 222 -3.98 9.09 -12.92
C VAL A 222 -3.48 7.94 -13.78
N THR A 223 -3.84 6.70 -13.40
CA THR A 223 -3.29 5.49 -14.02
C THR A 223 -4.01 5.07 -15.30
N GLY A 224 -5.22 5.61 -15.54
CA GLY A 224 -6.09 5.19 -16.63
C GLY A 224 -6.65 3.77 -16.46
N LYS A 225 -6.50 3.17 -15.27
CA LYS A 225 -6.86 1.79 -14.98
C LYS A 225 -7.89 1.72 -13.87
N LYS A 226 -8.74 0.70 -13.97
CA LYS A 226 -9.61 0.25 -12.89
C LYS A 226 -9.14 -1.14 -12.47
N PRO A 227 -9.00 -1.44 -11.18
CA PRO A 227 -8.58 -2.76 -10.72
C PRO A 227 -9.60 -3.81 -11.18
N ASP A 228 -9.13 -4.99 -11.57
CA ASP A 228 -10.00 -6.12 -11.88
C ASP A 228 -10.47 -6.81 -10.59
N LEU A 229 -11.34 -6.10 -9.84
CA LEU A 229 -11.86 -6.55 -8.56
C LEU A 229 -13.34 -6.94 -8.66
N PRO A 230 -13.79 -8.00 -7.94
CA PRO A 230 -15.18 -8.46 -7.99
C PRO A 230 -16.24 -7.39 -7.71
N LEU A 231 -15.93 -6.40 -6.86
CA LEU A 231 -16.83 -5.28 -6.55
C LEU A 231 -17.20 -4.46 -7.79
N TYR A 232 -16.31 -4.34 -8.78
CA TYR A 232 -16.58 -3.60 -10.02
C TYR A 232 -17.44 -4.38 -11.02
N VAL A 233 -17.56 -5.71 -10.84
CA VAL A 233 -18.48 -6.57 -11.60
C VAL A 233 -19.83 -6.68 -10.90
N TYR A 234 -19.82 -6.88 -9.59
CA TYR A 234 -21.03 -7.01 -8.76
C TYR A 234 -21.79 -5.70 -8.64
N GLY A 235 -21.08 -4.59 -8.40
CA GLY A 235 -21.67 -3.29 -8.10
C GLY A 235 -22.65 -2.77 -9.15
N PRO A 236 -22.33 -2.80 -10.46
CA PRO A 236 -23.24 -2.35 -11.51
C PRO A 236 -24.52 -3.20 -11.62
N THR A 237 -24.45 -4.50 -11.36
CA THR A 237 -25.60 -5.42 -11.47
C THR A 237 -26.55 -5.33 -10.26
N HIS A 238 -26.05 -4.85 -9.11
CA HIS A 238 -26.82 -4.73 -7.86
C HIS A 238 -27.00 -3.27 -7.41
N GLU A 239 -26.86 -2.31 -8.32
CA GLU A 239 -26.74 -0.88 -7.99
C GLU A 239 -27.93 -0.33 -7.18
N ALA A 240 -29.16 -0.70 -7.52
CA ALA A 240 -30.36 -0.24 -6.82
C ALA A 240 -30.43 -0.76 -5.37
N GLU A 241 -29.97 -1.99 -5.13
CA GLU A 241 -29.87 -2.57 -3.80
C GLU A 241 -28.78 -1.89 -2.98
N LEU A 242 -27.58 -1.73 -3.54
CA LEU A 242 -26.46 -1.09 -2.86
C LEU A 242 -26.78 0.35 -2.47
N LYS A 243 -27.42 1.13 -3.34
CA LYS A 243 -27.86 2.49 -3.01
C LYS A 243 -28.83 2.52 -1.83
N ARG A 244 -29.85 1.65 -1.86
CA ARG A 244 -30.86 1.58 -0.79
C ARG A 244 -30.23 1.20 0.54
N GLN A 245 -29.40 0.16 0.56
CA GLN A 245 -28.77 -0.32 1.77
C GLN A 245 -27.73 0.66 2.31
N PHE A 246 -26.90 1.23 1.44
CA PHE A 246 -25.94 2.26 1.85
C PHE A 246 -26.66 3.47 2.43
N GLN A 247 -27.75 3.93 1.81
CA GLN A 247 -28.54 5.05 2.34
C GLN A 247 -29.05 4.80 3.76
N ALA A 248 -29.44 3.55 4.08
CA ALA A 248 -29.86 3.17 5.42
C ALA A 248 -28.70 3.15 6.43
N ASP A 249 -27.52 2.69 6.00
CA ASP A 249 -26.39 2.44 6.90
C ASP A 249 -25.42 3.62 7.02
N ARG A 250 -25.40 4.55 6.07
CA ARG A 250 -24.32 5.52 5.85
C ARG A 250 -23.99 6.43 7.05
N ARG A 251 -24.93 6.61 7.98
CA ARG A 251 -24.74 7.42 9.20
C ARG A 251 -24.29 6.62 10.42
N GLY A 252 -24.30 5.29 10.33
CA GLY A 252 -23.78 4.41 11.36
C GLY A 252 -22.26 4.25 11.27
N ASN A 253 -21.68 3.63 12.29
CA ASN A 253 -20.26 3.31 12.40
C ASN A 253 -19.98 1.80 12.30
N ASP A 254 -20.97 1.02 11.84
CA ASP A 254 -20.80 -0.40 11.57
C ASP A 254 -20.37 -0.62 10.12
N TYR A 255 -19.09 -0.91 9.93
CA TYR A 255 -18.52 -1.11 8.60
C TYR A 255 -18.47 -2.57 8.16
N ARG A 256 -18.91 -3.53 9.00
CA ARG A 256 -18.64 -4.97 8.80
C ARG A 256 -19.12 -5.50 7.46
N ASP A 257 -20.23 -4.99 6.93
CA ASP A 257 -20.76 -5.38 5.63
C ASP A 257 -20.15 -4.61 4.45
N TRP A 258 -19.40 -3.54 4.72
CA TRP A 258 -19.00 -2.55 3.71
C TRP A 258 -17.50 -2.40 3.50
N LEU A 259 -16.69 -2.42 4.55
CA LEU A 259 -15.26 -2.07 4.49
C LEU A 259 -14.42 -3.05 5.32
N TYR A 260 -13.22 -3.31 4.80
CA TYR A 260 -12.17 -4.11 5.43
C TYR A 260 -12.63 -5.54 5.78
N ASN A 261 -13.47 -6.12 4.92
CA ASN A 261 -14.14 -7.38 5.20
C ASN A 261 -13.77 -8.50 4.20
N SER A 262 -14.27 -9.70 4.46
CA SER A 262 -14.21 -10.81 3.50
C SER A 262 -15.56 -10.98 2.82
N SER A 263 -15.66 -11.91 1.87
CA SER A 263 -16.93 -12.31 1.25
C SER A 263 -17.92 -12.94 2.25
N ALA A 264 -17.52 -13.18 3.50
CA ALA A 264 -18.42 -13.55 4.59
C ALA A 264 -19.18 -12.32 5.14
N ASN A 265 -19.93 -11.65 4.29
CA ASN A 265 -20.79 -10.50 4.58
C ASN A 265 -22.14 -10.65 3.87
N ARG A 266 -23.11 -9.75 4.11
CA ARG A 266 -24.46 -9.88 3.54
C ARG A 266 -24.54 -9.84 2.00
N PHE A 267 -23.52 -9.35 1.32
CA PHE A 267 -23.46 -9.23 -0.14
C PHE A 267 -22.68 -10.36 -0.82
N GLY A 268 -21.88 -11.12 -0.07
CA GLY A 268 -21.02 -12.16 -0.66
C GLY A 268 -19.79 -11.63 -1.43
N VAL A 269 -19.55 -10.32 -1.41
CA VAL A 269 -18.44 -9.65 -2.10
C VAL A 269 -17.78 -8.66 -1.13
N SER A 270 -16.45 -8.72 -1.04
CA SER A 270 -15.70 -7.84 -0.13
C SER A 270 -15.78 -6.36 -0.54
N ASP A 271 -15.67 -5.49 0.46
CA ASP A 271 -15.29 -4.08 0.32
C ASP A 271 -16.19 -3.24 -0.61
N LEU A 272 -17.50 -3.56 -0.67
CA LEU A 272 -18.46 -2.81 -1.50
C LEU A 272 -18.63 -1.34 -1.10
N GLY A 273 -18.18 -0.94 0.10
CA GLY A 273 -18.07 0.45 0.51
C GLY A 273 -17.14 1.25 -0.41
N TYR A 274 -16.03 0.66 -0.87
CA TYR A 274 -15.14 1.26 -1.87
C TYR A 274 -15.89 1.53 -3.17
N TYR A 275 -16.67 0.56 -3.66
CA TYR A 275 -17.46 0.72 -4.88
C TYR A 275 -18.48 1.86 -4.75
N VAL A 276 -19.26 1.89 -3.67
CA VAL A 276 -20.29 2.93 -3.48
C VAL A 276 -19.65 4.31 -3.36
N GLY A 277 -18.58 4.43 -2.57
CA GLY A 277 -17.78 5.64 -2.46
C GLY A 277 -17.24 6.13 -3.81
N TYR A 278 -16.62 5.22 -4.57
CA TYR A 278 -16.10 5.49 -5.90
C TYR A 278 -17.19 6.01 -6.84
N ARG A 279 -18.39 5.44 -6.78
CA ARG A 279 -19.52 5.88 -7.60
C ARG A 279 -20.04 7.26 -7.20
N ILE A 280 -20.09 7.57 -5.90
CA ILE A 280 -20.43 8.91 -5.40
C ILE A 280 -19.40 9.93 -5.90
N ALA A 281 -18.11 9.67 -5.67
CA ALA A 281 -17.02 10.54 -6.10
C ALA A 281 -17.05 10.75 -7.63
N SER A 282 -17.22 9.66 -8.39
CA SER A 282 -17.30 9.70 -9.85
C SER A 282 -18.47 10.52 -10.35
N ALA A 283 -19.65 10.38 -9.74
CA ALA A 283 -20.85 11.13 -10.11
C ALA A 283 -20.70 12.63 -9.77
N TYR A 284 -20.14 12.95 -8.59
CA TYR A 284 -19.82 14.32 -8.21
C TYR A 284 -18.85 14.96 -9.22
N TYR A 285 -17.75 14.27 -9.52
CA TYR A 285 -16.75 14.70 -10.50
C TYR A 285 -17.36 14.90 -11.89
N ALA A 286 -18.19 13.96 -12.35
CA ALA A 286 -18.86 14.04 -13.65
C ALA A 286 -19.77 15.27 -13.76
N ALA A 287 -20.49 15.62 -12.69
CA ALA A 287 -21.41 16.75 -12.65
C ALA A 287 -20.71 18.13 -12.62
N GLN A 288 -19.43 18.21 -12.22
CA GLN A 288 -18.72 19.49 -12.15
C GLN A 288 -18.23 19.95 -13.53
N PRO A 289 -18.36 21.24 -13.90
CA PRO A 289 -17.78 21.77 -15.14
C PRO A 289 -16.25 21.86 -15.06
N ASP A 290 -15.72 22.30 -13.92
CA ASP A 290 -14.29 22.39 -13.66
C ASP A 290 -13.79 21.11 -12.99
N LYS A 291 -13.10 20.27 -13.77
CA LYS A 291 -12.59 18.98 -13.32
C LYS A 291 -11.43 19.10 -12.34
N ALA A 292 -10.56 20.10 -12.50
CA ALA A 292 -9.45 20.32 -11.57
C ALA A 292 -9.97 20.77 -10.21
N LYS A 293 -10.93 21.70 -10.19
CA LYS A 293 -11.62 22.11 -8.96
C LYS A 293 -12.40 20.96 -8.32
N ALA A 294 -13.00 20.08 -9.11
CA ALA A 294 -13.70 18.91 -8.58
C ALA A 294 -12.75 17.95 -7.84
N ILE A 295 -11.58 17.67 -8.42
CA ILE A 295 -10.55 16.83 -7.79
C ILE A 295 -10.04 17.47 -6.51
N ALA A 296 -9.70 18.77 -6.54
CA ALA A 296 -9.27 19.49 -5.34
C ALA A 296 -10.33 19.45 -4.23
N THR A 297 -11.61 19.70 -4.58
CA THR A 297 -12.71 19.65 -3.61
C THR A 297 -12.86 18.27 -2.96
N LEU A 298 -12.70 17.20 -3.74
CA LEU A 298 -12.81 15.83 -3.24
C LEU A 298 -11.61 15.45 -2.35
N ILE A 299 -10.39 15.81 -2.76
CA ILE A 299 -9.17 15.51 -1.98
C ILE A 299 -9.13 16.31 -0.68
N GLU A 300 -9.51 17.58 -0.71
CA GLU A 300 -9.44 18.50 0.44
C GLU A 300 -10.70 18.45 1.33
N LEU A 301 -11.64 17.55 1.04
CA LEU A 301 -12.89 17.44 1.78
C LEU A 301 -12.64 17.20 3.27
N ARG A 302 -13.41 17.89 4.12
CA ARG A 302 -13.46 17.68 5.57
C ARG A 302 -14.17 16.36 5.88
N TYR A 303 -13.47 15.24 5.74
CA TYR A 303 -14.02 13.91 6.02
C TYR A 303 -14.38 13.65 7.48
N ASP A 304 -13.97 14.51 8.41
CA ASP A 304 -14.41 14.50 9.81
C ASP A 304 -15.71 15.29 10.04
N ASP A 305 -16.21 16.01 9.03
CA ASP A 305 -17.47 16.75 9.06
C ASP A 305 -18.57 15.99 8.28
N VAL A 306 -19.54 15.45 9.02
CA VAL A 306 -20.68 14.71 8.46
C VAL A 306 -21.49 15.57 7.49
N ALA A 307 -21.66 16.87 7.76
CA ALA A 307 -22.45 17.74 6.90
C ALA A 307 -21.75 18.01 5.56
N ALA A 308 -20.43 18.20 5.58
CA ALA A 308 -19.62 18.37 4.37
C ALA A 308 -19.66 17.10 3.49
N VAL A 309 -19.55 15.92 4.10
CA VAL A 309 -19.68 14.63 3.38
C VAL A 309 -21.09 14.45 2.82
N ASP A 310 -22.14 14.73 3.60
CA ASP A 310 -23.54 14.65 3.13
C ASP A 310 -23.79 15.60 1.95
N GLU A 311 -23.20 16.80 1.94
CA GLU A 311 -23.33 17.74 0.83
C GLU A 311 -22.74 17.18 -0.46
N VAL A 312 -21.55 16.58 -0.41
CA VAL A 312 -20.92 15.96 -1.59
C VAL A 312 -21.76 14.77 -2.08
N ILE A 313 -22.28 13.93 -1.18
CA ILE A 313 -23.18 12.82 -1.53
C ILE A 313 -24.43 13.34 -2.25
N LEU A 314 -25.09 14.36 -1.70
CA LEU A 314 -26.28 14.96 -2.30
C LEU A 314 -25.99 15.57 -3.67
N ARG A 315 -24.91 16.34 -3.78
CA ARG A 315 -24.49 17.01 -5.03
C ARG A 315 -24.01 16.01 -6.09
N SER A 316 -23.58 14.82 -5.70
CA SER A 316 -23.27 13.74 -6.65
C SER A 316 -24.50 13.26 -7.42
N GLY A 317 -25.70 13.38 -6.81
CA GLY A 317 -26.94 12.83 -7.34
C GLY A 317 -26.96 11.30 -7.47
N TYR A 318 -25.95 10.60 -6.92
CA TYR A 318 -25.81 9.14 -6.99
C TYR A 318 -26.84 8.42 -6.13
N ILE A 319 -26.98 8.90 -4.89
CA ILE A 319 -27.96 8.45 -3.91
C ILE A 319 -29.01 9.56 -3.79
N ARG A 320 -30.27 9.21 -4.01
CA ARG A 320 -31.42 10.11 -3.97
C ARG A 320 -32.42 9.63 -2.94
#